data_AF-A0A7J6MB37-F1
#
_entry.id   AF-A0A7J6MB37-F1
#
_cell.length_a   1.000
_cell.length_b   1.000
_cell.length_c   1.000
_cell.angle_alpha   90.00
_cell.angle_beta   90.00
_cell.angle_gamma   90.00
#
_symmetry.space_group_name_H-M   'P 1'
#
loop_
_entity.id
_entity.type
_entity.pdbx_description
1 polymer ?
#
loop_
_entity_poly.entity_id
_entity_poly.type
_entity_poly.pdbx_seq_one_letter_code
_entity_poly.pdbx_strand_id
1 'polypeptide(L)'
;MGNLGCKENDAYSEFVALMDRTSRYTGDMVDSISYLKANPDEVSAIVNVPLTRTINLTAMAYVLFMNYKDVAIVTGTMPSPVTIGEDPTPSYQRMVSDIRASPDAFVEGLMDRRAQDVSLWTLNKLQSILMDPDFAPDALGQWCYAASELCQFLVAATKAAEIYNSAWQLATTKLGPTERDMISAGEESDQRVLYNATCSTTSCSNSTAPESPRPPTSPPSTEMATLQAAGGQGLE
;
A
#
# COMPACT_ATOMS: atom_id res chain seq x y z
N MET A 1 -9.10 -20.78 41.82
CA MET A 1 -9.47 -19.56 41.07
C MET A 1 -9.20 -19.84 39.60
N GLY A 2 -10.06 -19.43 38.68
CA GLY A 2 -9.91 -19.75 37.25
C GLY A 2 -8.96 -18.80 36.53
N ASN A 3 -8.24 -19.30 35.51
CA ASN A 3 -7.46 -18.45 34.61
C ASN A 3 -8.39 -17.55 33.80
N LEU A 4 -8.24 -16.23 33.98
CA LEU A 4 -8.93 -15.20 33.19
C LEU A 4 -7.98 -14.43 32.26
N GLY A 5 -6.68 -14.34 32.60
CA GLY A 5 -5.69 -13.50 31.91
C GLY A 5 -5.16 -14.03 30.58
N CYS A 6 -5.99 -14.70 29.77
CA CYS A 6 -5.58 -15.24 28.46
C CYS A 6 -6.54 -14.94 27.29
N LYS A 7 -7.65 -14.22 27.49
CA LYS A 7 -8.63 -13.97 26.42
C LYS A 7 -8.59 -12.58 25.79
N GLU A 8 -8.10 -11.57 26.53
CA GLU A 8 -8.10 -10.17 26.07
C GLU A 8 -7.03 -9.91 24.99
N ASN A 9 -5.92 -10.65 25.00
CA ASN A 9 -4.87 -10.55 23.97
C ASN A 9 -5.27 -11.20 22.63
N ASP A 10 -6.11 -12.24 22.65
CA ASP A 10 -6.49 -13.00 21.44
C ASP A 10 -7.29 -12.12 20.48
N ALA A 11 -8.32 -11.41 20.98
CA ALA A 11 -9.21 -10.60 20.16
C ALA A 11 -8.50 -9.43 19.46
N TYR A 12 -7.55 -8.77 20.14
CA TYR A 12 -6.72 -7.73 19.54
C TYR A 12 -5.72 -8.29 18.53
N SER A 13 -5.16 -9.48 18.79
CA SER A 13 -4.26 -10.17 17.85
C SER A 13 -4.98 -10.62 16.58
N GLU A 14 -6.19 -11.17 16.71
CA GLU A 14 -7.08 -11.49 15.59
C GLU A 14 -7.48 -10.24 14.80
N PHE A 15 -7.78 -9.12 15.47
CA PHE A 15 -8.03 -7.82 14.84
C PHE A 15 -6.84 -7.38 13.98
N VAL A 16 -5.62 -7.34 14.54
CA VAL A 16 -4.42 -6.90 13.81
C VAL A 16 -4.13 -7.80 12.60
N ALA A 17 -4.25 -9.13 12.76
CA ALA A 17 -4.05 -10.09 11.67
C ALA A 17 -5.10 -9.94 10.56
N LEU A 18 -6.36 -9.62 10.90
CA LEU A 18 -7.42 -9.35 9.95
C LEU A 18 -7.18 -8.03 9.19
N MET A 19 -6.73 -6.98 9.88
CA MET A 19 -6.49 -5.69 9.25
C MET A 19 -5.24 -5.70 8.35
N ASP A 20 -4.14 -6.34 8.76
CA ASP A 20 -2.99 -6.58 7.85
C ASP A 20 -3.46 -7.33 6.59
N ARG A 21 -4.14 -8.47 6.76
CA ARG A 21 -4.60 -9.30 5.64
C ARG A 21 -5.52 -8.54 4.67
N THR A 22 -6.38 -7.65 5.16
CA THR A 22 -7.30 -6.85 4.33
C THR A 22 -6.70 -5.53 3.82
N SER A 23 -5.56 -5.07 4.35
CA SER A 23 -4.82 -3.89 3.85
C SER A 23 -3.99 -4.15 2.58
N ARG A 24 -3.80 -5.43 2.24
CA ARG A 24 -2.93 -5.91 1.15
C ARG A 24 -3.63 -5.86 -0.21
N TYR A 25 -2.83 -5.74 -1.27
CA TYR A 25 -3.29 -5.84 -2.65
C TYR A 25 -3.97 -7.19 -2.94
N THR A 26 -5.09 -7.15 -3.66
CA THR A 26 -5.75 -8.35 -4.22
C THR A 26 -5.01 -8.85 -5.47
N GLY A 27 -5.30 -10.07 -5.93
CA GLY A 27 -4.74 -10.60 -7.18
C GLY A 27 -5.03 -9.66 -8.35
N ASP A 28 -6.30 -9.34 -8.56
CA ASP A 28 -6.81 -8.37 -9.55
C ASP A 28 -6.01 -7.05 -9.55
N MET A 29 -5.72 -6.48 -8.37
CA MET A 29 -4.93 -5.24 -8.27
C MET A 29 -3.46 -5.45 -8.67
N VAL A 30 -2.86 -6.58 -8.30
CA VAL A 30 -1.46 -6.91 -8.64
C VAL A 30 -1.33 -7.16 -10.14
N ASP A 31 -2.28 -7.86 -10.76
CA ASP A 31 -2.26 -8.20 -12.17
C ASP A 31 -2.38 -6.94 -13.04
N SER A 32 -3.37 -6.08 -12.79
CA SER A 32 -3.52 -4.80 -13.51
C SER A 32 -2.32 -3.87 -13.31
N ILE A 33 -1.80 -3.73 -12.08
CA ILE A 33 -0.60 -2.90 -11.83
C ILE A 33 0.64 -3.48 -12.52
N SER A 34 0.81 -4.81 -12.52
CA SER A 34 1.92 -5.46 -13.20
C SER A 34 1.86 -5.23 -14.71
N TYR A 35 0.65 -5.23 -15.30
CA TYR A 35 0.46 -4.85 -16.70
C TYR A 35 0.82 -3.37 -16.95
N LEU A 36 0.26 -2.45 -16.17
CA LEU A 36 0.47 -1.00 -16.35
C LEU A 36 1.95 -0.65 -16.23
N LYS A 37 2.65 -1.22 -15.24
CA LYS A 37 4.09 -1.02 -14.99
C LYS A 37 4.99 -1.68 -16.05
N ALA A 38 4.52 -2.72 -16.73
CA ALA A 38 5.25 -3.34 -17.84
C ALA A 38 5.06 -2.60 -19.18
N ASN A 39 4.02 -1.76 -19.32
CA ASN A 39 3.64 -1.13 -20.59
C ASN A 39 3.48 0.41 -20.47
N PRO A 40 4.53 1.17 -20.07
CA PRO A 40 4.44 2.62 -19.89
C PRO A 40 4.10 3.40 -21.18
N ASP A 41 4.40 2.84 -22.35
CA ASP A 41 3.96 3.39 -23.64
C ASP A 41 2.42 3.32 -23.82
N GLU A 42 1.77 2.26 -23.33
CA GLU A 42 0.30 2.18 -23.33
C GLU A 42 -0.32 3.06 -22.24
N VAL A 43 0.31 3.17 -21.06
CA VAL A 43 -0.11 4.15 -20.04
C VAL A 43 -0.05 5.57 -20.63
N SER A 44 0.99 5.89 -21.39
CA SER A 44 1.11 7.14 -22.14
C SER A 44 0.01 7.29 -23.20
N ALA A 45 -0.39 6.20 -23.86
CA ALA A 45 -1.44 6.20 -24.88
C ALA A 45 -2.85 6.48 -24.33
N ILE A 46 -3.12 6.28 -23.02
CA ILE A 46 -4.40 6.59 -22.37
C ILE A 46 -4.87 8.02 -22.69
N VAL A 47 -3.95 8.99 -22.80
CA VAL A 47 -4.29 10.41 -23.06
C VAL A 47 -4.84 10.68 -24.47
N ASN A 48 -4.81 9.68 -25.35
CA ASN A 48 -5.31 9.73 -26.72
C ASN A 48 -6.61 8.91 -26.90
N VAL A 49 -7.09 8.24 -25.85
CA VAL A 49 -8.36 7.50 -25.87
C VAL A 49 -9.52 8.48 -26.12
N PRO A 50 -10.50 8.16 -26.99
CA PRO A 50 -11.65 9.01 -27.22
C PRO A 50 -12.40 9.32 -25.91
N LEU A 51 -12.88 10.56 -25.76
CA LEU A 51 -13.56 11.06 -24.56
C LEU A 51 -14.97 10.44 -24.42
N THR A 52 -14.99 9.17 -24.03
CA THR A 52 -16.19 8.39 -23.73
C THR A 52 -16.71 8.69 -22.32
N ARG A 53 -17.92 8.19 -22.03
CA ARG A 53 -18.48 8.20 -20.67
C ARG A 53 -17.62 7.38 -19.70
N THR A 54 -17.17 6.19 -20.10
CA THR A 54 -16.33 5.33 -19.27
C THR A 54 -14.99 5.98 -18.90
N ILE A 55 -14.25 6.59 -19.84
CA ILE A 55 -12.95 7.20 -19.51
C ILE A 55 -13.09 8.45 -18.60
N ASN A 56 -14.19 9.20 -18.71
CA ASN A 56 -14.51 10.27 -17.75
C ASN A 56 -14.79 9.71 -16.34
N LEU A 57 -15.61 8.67 -16.23
CA LEU A 57 -15.89 8.00 -14.94
C LEU A 57 -14.61 7.41 -14.33
N THR A 58 -13.73 6.84 -15.16
CA THR A 58 -12.39 6.35 -14.77
C THR A 58 -11.53 7.48 -14.19
N ALA A 59 -11.51 8.64 -14.85
CA ALA A 59 -10.74 9.79 -14.37
C ALA A 59 -11.31 10.40 -13.08
N MET A 60 -12.64 10.44 -12.92
CA MET A 60 -13.28 10.83 -11.66
C MET A 60 -12.94 9.85 -10.52
N ALA A 61 -12.96 8.55 -10.80
CA ALA A 61 -12.56 7.51 -9.84
C ALA A 61 -11.07 7.60 -9.49
N TYR A 62 -10.18 7.86 -10.46
CA TYR A 62 -8.76 8.12 -10.23
C TYR A 62 -8.55 9.31 -9.28
N VAL A 63 -9.16 10.47 -9.57
CA VAL A 63 -9.03 11.69 -8.76
C VAL A 63 -9.53 11.50 -7.33
N LEU A 64 -10.63 10.77 -7.15
CA LEU A 64 -11.13 10.35 -5.83
C LEU A 64 -10.16 9.41 -5.11
N PHE A 65 -9.67 8.37 -5.79
CA PHE A 65 -8.78 7.36 -5.23
C PHE A 65 -7.44 7.95 -4.78
N MET A 66 -6.89 8.89 -5.56
CA MET A 66 -5.68 9.67 -5.24
C MET A 66 -5.90 10.75 -4.17
N ASN A 67 -7.13 10.90 -3.65
CA ASN A 67 -7.51 11.93 -2.67
C ASN A 67 -7.20 13.37 -3.14
N TYR A 68 -7.28 13.62 -4.44
CA TYR A 68 -7.10 14.96 -5.01
C TYR A 68 -8.33 15.82 -4.71
N LYS A 69 -8.10 17.08 -4.32
CA LYS A 69 -9.15 18.03 -3.93
C LYS A 69 -9.88 18.62 -5.14
N ASP A 70 -10.73 17.80 -5.76
CA ASP A 70 -11.71 18.27 -6.75
C ASP A 70 -12.92 18.89 -6.04
N VAL A 71 -13.09 20.20 -6.21
CA VAL A 71 -14.14 20.98 -5.53
C VAL A 71 -15.54 20.53 -5.93
N ALA A 72 -15.76 20.08 -7.17
CA ALA A 72 -17.07 19.60 -7.62
C ALA A 72 -17.49 18.34 -6.85
N ILE A 73 -16.54 17.41 -6.66
CA ILE A 73 -16.79 16.16 -5.94
C ILE A 73 -17.02 16.43 -4.44
N VAL A 74 -16.26 17.36 -3.84
CA VAL A 74 -16.40 17.77 -2.44
C VAL A 74 -17.72 18.51 -2.16
N THR A 75 -18.20 19.34 -3.09
CA THR A 75 -19.46 20.10 -2.93
C THR A 75 -20.73 19.28 -3.15
N GLY A 76 -20.61 17.95 -3.35
CA GLY A 76 -21.73 17.03 -3.47
C GLY A 76 -22.40 17.03 -4.85
N THR A 77 -22.14 18.06 -5.66
CA THR A 77 -22.36 18.10 -7.11
C THR A 77 -21.46 17.09 -7.81
N MET A 78 -21.86 15.82 -7.76
CA MET A 78 -21.52 14.87 -8.83
C MET A 78 -21.76 15.61 -10.15
N PRO A 79 -20.76 15.77 -11.03
CA PRO A 79 -21.01 16.37 -12.33
C PRO A 79 -22.15 15.60 -13.00
N SER A 80 -23.11 16.33 -13.58
CA SER A 80 -24.22 15.74 -14.35
C SER A 80 -23.65 14.69 -15.31
N PRO A 81 -24.30 13.52 -15.49
CA PRO A 81 -23.76 12.43 -16.30
C PRO A 81 -23.27 12.94 -17.65
N VAL A 82 -21.94 13.03 -17.81
CA VAL A 82 -21.30 13.79 -18.88
C VAL A 82 -21.74 13.24 -20.23
N THR A 83 -22.39 14.08 -21.02
CA THR A 83 -22.92 13.68 -22.32
C THR A 83 -21.75 13.52 -23.29
N ILE A 84 -21.78 12.47 -24.13
CA ILE A 84 -20.71 12.22 -25.11
C ILE A 84 -20.65 13.42 -26.08
N GLY A 85 -19.58 14.21 -25.99
CA GLY A 85 -19.39 15.45 -26.76
C GLY A 85 -19.30 16.74 -25.93
N GLU A 86 -19.45 16.68 -24.61
CA GLU A 86 -19.19 17.81 -23.69
C GLU A 86 -17.69 17.99 -23.39
N ASP A 87 -17.32 19.15 -22.84
CA ASP A 87 -15.94 19.50 -22.48
C ASP A 87 -15.30 18.50 -21.50
N PRO A 88 -13.99 18.20 -21.62
CA PRO A 88 -13.30 17.26 -20.74
C PRO A 88 -13.34 17.73 -19.28
N THR A 89 -13.83 16.85 -18.40
CA THR A 89 -13.95 17.12 -16.95
C THR A 89 -12.62 17.57 -16.34
N PRO A 90 -12.63 18.42 -15.29
CA PRO A 90 -11.42 18.75 -14.53
C PRO A 90 -10.68 17.50 -14.06
N SER A 91 -11.41 16.43 -13.73
CA SER A 91 -10.86 15.15 -13.33
C SER A 91 -10.13 14.41 -14.48
N TYR A 92 -10.67 14.43 -15.70
CA TYR A 92 -9.97 13.94 -16.91
C TYR A 92 -8.73 14.77 -17.23
N GLN A 93 -8.83 16.10 -17.17
CA GLN A 93 -7.68 17.00 -17.38
C GLN A 93 -6.57 16.73 -16.35
N ARG A 94 -6.95 16.46 -15.08
CA ARG A 94 -6.00 16.08 -14.02
C ARG A 94 -5.31 14.75 -14.31
N MET A 95 -6.07 13.69 -14.58
CA MET A 95 -5.52 12.36 -14.91
C MET A 95 -4.55 12.43 -16.10
N VAL A 96 -4.92 13.14 -17.17
CA VAL A 96 -4.07 13.37 -18.34
C VAL A 96 -2.83 14.19 -18.01
N SER A 97 -2.92 15.16 -17.10
CA SER A 97 -1.76 15.94 -16.64
C SER A 97 -0.77 15.09 -15.84
N ASP A 98 -1.25 14.18 -14.99
CA ASP A 98 -0.39 13.31 -14.18
C ASP A 98 0.33 12.27 -15.07
N ILE A 99 -0.39 11.62 -15.99
CA ILE A 99 0.18 10.70 -16.98
C ILE A 99 1.25 11.41 -17.85
N ARG A 100 0.98 12.64 -18.30
CA ARG A 100 1.93 13.42 -19.12
C ARG A 100 3.15 13.92 -18.33
N ALA A 101 3.07 14.01 -17.01
CA ALA A 101 4.21 14.39 -16.17
C ALA A 101 5.19 13.22 -16.01
N SER A 102 4.68 12.01 -15.74
CA SER A 102 5.43 10.75 -15.82
C SER A 102 4.46 9.56 -15.76
N PRO A 103 4.44 8.67 -16.77
CA PRO A 103 3.66 7.44 -16.74
C PRO A 103 4.06 6.52 -15.57
N ASP A 104 5.37 6.43 -15.28
CA ASP A 104 5.90 5.64 -14.18
C ASP A 104 5.40 6.17 -12.83
N ALA A 105 5.55 7.49 -12.58
CA ALA A 105 5.10 8.10 -11.32
C ALA A 105 3.56 8.07 -11.16
N PHE A 106 2.82 8.08 -12.27
CA PHE A 106 1.37 7.85 -12.27
C PHE A 106 1.04 6.42 -11.78
N VAL A 107 1.77 5.39 -12.25
CA VAL A 107 1.57 4.00 -11.81
C VAL A 107 2.06 3.77 -10.38
N GLU A 108 3.26 4.26 -9.99
CA GLU A 108 3.73 4.15 -8.59
C GLU A 108 2.76 4.88 -7.63
N GLY A 109 2.18 6.01 -8.03
CA GLY A 109 1.17 6.72 -7.24
C GLY A 109 -0.10 5.89 -6.95
N LEU A 110 -0.47 4.97 -7.85
CA LEU A 110 -1.52 3.98 -7.61
C LEU A 110 -1.04 2.89 -6.63
N MET A 111 0.25 2.53 -6.66
CA MET A 111 0.88 1.52 -5.77
C MET A 111 1.14 2.02 -4.35
N ASP A 112 1.20 3.32 -4.11
CA ASP A 112 1.36 3.91 -2.78
C ASP A 112 0.04 3.99 -1.98
N ARG A 113 -1.12 3.86 -2.63
CA ARG A 113 -2.46 4.04 -2.03
C ARG A 113 -3.08 2.70 -1.61
N ARG A 114 -3.10 2.39 -0.32
CA ARG A 114 -3.69 1.14 0.21
C ARG A 114 -5.20 1.27 0.44
N ALA A 115 -5.87 0.12 0.51
CA ALA A 115 -7.30 0.00 0.81
C ALA A 115 -7.74 0.73 2.10
N GLN A 116 -6.86 0.76 3.12
CA GLN A 116 -7.08 1.45 4.39
C GLN A 116 -7.05 2.98 4.26
N ASP A 117 -6.31 3.53 3.29
CA ASP A 117 -6.08 4.96 3.13
C ASP A 117 -7.25 5.62 2.31
N VAL A 118 -8.35 4.89 2.10
CA VAL A 118 -9.56 5.30 1.38
C VAL A 118 -10.69 5.52 2.39
N SER A 119 -11.08 6.78 2.60
CA SER A 119 -12.14 7.12 3.55
C SER A 119 -13.50 6.54 3.14
N LEU A 120 -14.39 6.27 4.10
CA LEU A 120 -15.76 5.80 3.83
C LEU A 120 -16.56 6.75 2.91
N TRP A 121 -16.30 8.06 2.98
CA TRP A 121 -16.89 9.04 2.05
C TRP A 121 -16.37 8.86 0.62
N THR A 122 -15.05 8.67 0.47
CA THR A 122 -14.40 8.37 -0.81
C THR A 122 -14.92 7.06 -1.39
N LEU A 123 -15.04 6.02 -0.56
CA LEU A 123 -15.56 4.70 -0.95
C LEU A 123 -16.98 4.78 -1.49
N ASN A 124 -17.90 5.43 -0.78
CA ASN A 124 -19.29 5.61 -1.22
C ASN A 124 -19.36 6.37 -2.57
N LYS A 125 -18.46 7.33 -2.79
CA LYS A 125 -18.35 8.05 -4.07
C LYS A 125 -17.78 7.17 -5.20
N LEU A 126 -16.73 6.41 -4.93
CA LEU A 126 -16.16 5.45 -5.89
C LEU A 126 -17.19 4.39 -6.30
N GLN A 127 -17.91 3.79 -5.35
CA GLN A 127 -19.02 2.86 -5.63
C GLN A 127 -20.08 3.51 -6.54
N SER A 128 -20.47 4.76 -6.28
CA SER A 128 -21.47 5.46 -7.11
C SER A 128 -21.01 5.80 -8.55
N ILE A 129 -19.71 5.70 -8.84
CA ILE A 129 -19.11 5.92 -10.17
C ILE A 129 -18.88 4.59 -10.89
N LEU A 130 -18.39 3.58 -10.17
CA LEU A 130 -17.98 2.27 -10.70
C LEU A 130 -19.16 1.29 -10.82
N MET A 131 -20.34 1.65 -10.30
CA MET A 131 -21.62 0.95 -10.50
C MET A 131 -22.56 1.71 -11.46
N ASP A 132 -22.07 2.72 -12.18
CA ASP A 132 -22.82 3.42 -13.22
C ASP A 132 -23.10 2.46 -14.40
N PRO A 133 -24.34 2.40 -14.94
CA PRO A 133 -24.70 1.42 -15.97
C PRO A 133 -23.95 1.58 -17.29
N ASP A 134 -23.35 2.75 -17.55
CA ASP A 134 -22.53 3.03 -18.74
C ASP A 134 -21.02 2.85 -18.47
N PHE A 135 -20.63 2.37 -17.28
CA PHE A 135 -19.25 2.05 -16.94
C PHE A 135 -18.85 0.68 -17.53
N ALA A 136 -18.33 0.68 -18.76
CA ALA A 136 -17.90 -0.50 -19.48
C ALA A 136 -16.38 -0.54 -19.74
N PRO A 137 -15.55 -0.97 -18.76
CA PRO A 137 -14.09 -1.07 -18.89
C PRO A 137 -13.62 -1.77 -20.17
N ASP A 138 -14.22 -2.92 -20.49
CA ASP A 138 -13.84 -3.77 -21.63
C ASP A 138 -13.98 -3.05 -22.99
N ALA A 139 -14.86 -2.04 -23.07
CA ALA A 139 -15.02 -1.22 -24.27
C ALA A 139 -13.83 -0.25 -24.49
N LEU A 140 -13.09 0.11 -23.44
CA LEU A 140 -11.86 0.91 -23.55
C LEU A 140 -10.70 0.08 -24.11
N GLY A 141 -10.68 -1.24 -23.88
CA GLY A 141 -9.68 -2.16 -24.43
C GLY A 141 -9.62 -2.20 -25.97
N GLN A 142 -10.66 -1.69 -26.65
CA GLN A 142 -10.68 -1.50 -28.11
C GLN A 142 -9.81 -0.30 -28.57
N TRP A 143 -9.43 0.59 -27.66
CA TRP A 143 -8.69 1.83 -27.93
C TRP A 143 -7.32 1.87 -27.24
N CYS A 144 -7.24 1.38 -26.00
CA CYS A 144 -6.01 1.26 -25.22
C CYS A 144 -6.22 0.21 -24.13
N TYR A 145 -5.40 -0.83 -24.08
CA TYR A 145 -5.59 -1.92 -23.12
C TYR A 145 -5.22 -1.46 -21.70
N ALA A 146 -4.18 -0.63 -21.55
CA ALA A 146 -3.87 0.04 -20.28
C ALA A 146 -5.04 0.90 -19.73
N ALA A 147 -5.91 1.47 -20.59
CA ALA A 147 -7.09 2.20 -20.13
C ALA A 147 -8.15 1.26 -19.51
N SER A 148 -8.26 0.02 -19.99
CA SER A 148 -9.08 -1.03 -19.37
C SER A 148 -8.48 -1.49 -18.05
N GLU A 149 -7.17 -1.76 -18.01
CA GLU A 149 -6.48 -2.20 -16.78
C GLU A 149 -6.52 -1.14 -15.66
N LEU A 150 -6.44 0.16 -16.00
CA LEU A 150 -6.66 1.24 -15.03
C LEU A 150 -8.07 1.18 -14.41
N CYS A 151 -9.10 0.85 -15.20
CA CYS A 151 -10.46 0.65 -14.68
C CYS A 151 -10.55 -0.57 -13.76
N GLN A 152 -9.96 -1.70 -14.18
CA GLN A 152 -9.98 -2.96 -13.43
C GLN A 152 -9.26 -2.79 -12.08
N PHE A 153 -8.10 -2.12 -12.06
CA PHE A 153 -7.42 -1.72 -10.84
C PHE A 153 -8.32 -0.89 -9.92
N LEU A 154 -8.96 0.18 -10.41
CA LEU A 154 -9.80 1.06 -9.59
C LEU A 154 -11.04 0.33 -9.04
N VAL A 155 -11.62 -0.60 -9.80
CA VAL A 155 -12.70 -1.50 -9.34
C VAL A 155 -12.20 -2.44 -8.24
N ALA A 156 -11.05 -3.09 -8.44
CA ALA A 156 -10.48 -4.02 -7.47
C ALA A 156 -10.04 -3.31 -6.17
N ALA A 157 -9.46 -2.11 -6.29
CA ALA A 157 -9.07 -1.25 -5.17
C ALA A 157 -10.29 -0.77 -4.35
N THR A 158 -11.39 -0.42 -5.03
CA THR A 158 -12.64 -0.03 -4.37
C THR A 158 -13.25 -1.21 -3.60
N LYS A 159 -13.27 -2.42 -4.19
CA LYS A 159 -13.68 -3.66 -3.50
C LYS A 159 -12.79 -3.99 -2.30
N ALA A 160 -11.47 -3.80 -2.42
CA ALA A 160 -10.54 -4.01 -1.32
C ALA A 160 -10.80 -3.04 -0.15
N ALA A 161 -11.03 -1.75 -0.46
CA ALA A 161 -11.41 -0.74 0.53
C ALA A 161 -12.77 -1.05 1.19
N GLU A 162 -13.74 -1.58 0.46
CA GLU A 162 -15.03 -2.04 1.00
C GLU A 162 -14.87 -3.22 1.97
N ILE A 163 -14.06 -4.22 1.60
CA ILE A 163 -13.75 -5.36 2.45
C ILE A 163 -12.99 -4.91 3.70
N TYR A 164 -12.02 -4.00 3.58
CA TYR A 164 -11.29 -3.42 4.72
C TYR A 164 -12.23 -2.66 5.67
N ASN A 165 -13.08 -1.77 5.16
CA ASN A 165 -14.05 -1.03 5.98
C ASN A 165 -15.06 -1.97 6.67
N SER A 166 -15.53 -3.01 5.97
CA SER A 166 -16.44 -4.02 6.52
C SER A 166 -15.77 -4.86 7.62
N ALA A 167 -14.52 -5.26 7.41
CA ALA A 167 -13.71 -5.98 8.40
C ALA A 167 -13.45 -5.12 9.64
N TRP A 168 -13.10 -3.84 9.46
CA TRP A 168 -12.91 -2.88 10.53
C TRP A 168 -14.17 -2.71 11.39
N GLN A 169 -15.34 -2.51 10.77
CA GLN A 169 -16.62 -2.41 11.49
C GLN A 169 -16.96 -3.71 12.25
N LEU A 170 -16.82 -4.87 11.60
CA LEU A 170 -17.09 -6.17 12.24
C LEU A 170 -16.13 -6.45 13.41
N ALA A 171 -14.86 -6.06 13.29
CA ALA A 171 -13.86 -6.34 14.31
C ALA A 171 -13.96 -5.34 15.48
N THR A 172 -14.13 -4.04 15.21
CA THR A 172 -14.34 -3.02 16.26
C THR A 172 -15.62 -3.27 17.08
N THR A 173 -16.68 -3.84 16.52
CA THR A 173 -17.87 -4.23 17.30
C THR A 173 -17.62 -5.37 18.29
N LYS A 174 -16.60 -6.22 18.06
CA LYS A 174 -16.20 -7.32 18.95
C LYS A 174 -15.23 -6.90 20.06
N LEU A 175 -14.40 -5.88 19.80
CA LEU A 175 -13.48 -5.32 20.78
C LEU A 175 -14.22 -4.71 21.97
N GLY A 176 -13.64 -4.80 23.17
CA GLY A 176 -14.11 -4.10 24.37
C GLY A 176 -13.84 -2.59 24.34
N PRO A 177 -14.25 -1.83 25.38
CA PRO A 177 -14.00 -0.39 25.46
C PRO A 177 -12.51 -0.07 25.43
N THR A 178 -11.69 -0.80 26.18
CA THR A 178 -10.25 -0.55 26.32
C THR A 178 -9.50 -0.69 25.01
N GLU A 179 -9.78 -1.74 24.22
CA GLU A 179 -9.10 -1.92 22.92
C GLU A 179 -9.60 -0.90 21.87
N ARG A 180 -10.87 -0.49 21.94
CA ARG A 180 -11.38 0.62 21.11
C ARG A 180 -10.73 1.95 21.46
N ASP A 181 -10.55 2.23 22.76
CA ASP A 181 -9.89 3.45 23.23
C ASP A 181 -8.41 3.45 22.81
N MET A 182 -7.71 2.30 22.89
CA MET A 182 -6.35 2.14 22.36
C MET A 182 -6.25 2.42 20.86
N ILE A 183 -7.20 1.93 20.05
CA ILE A 183 -7.24 2.19 18.61
C ILE A 183 -7.59 3.66 18.31
N SER A 184 -8.48 4.26 19.11
CA SER A 184 -8.95 5.64 18.91
C SER A 184 -7.98 6.70 19.43
N ALA A 185 -7.10 6.34 20.37
CA ALA A 185 -6.06 7.22 20.91
C ALA A 185 -4.72 7.12 20.15
N GLY A 186 -4.52 6.10 19.32
CA GLY A 186 -3.40 6.04 18.40
C GLY A 186 -3.66 6.91 17.17
N GLU A 187 -2.81 7.92 16.93
CA GLU A 187 -2.84 8.68 15.69
C GLU A 187 -2.60 7.77 14.46
N GLU A 188 -2.96 8.25 13.27
CA GLU A 188 -2.83 7.52 12.00
C GLU A 188 -1.39 7.04 11.70
N SER A 189 -0.39 7.69 12.32
CA SER A 189 1.02 7.26 12.34
C SER A 189 1.30 6.18 13.39
N ASP A 190 0.75 6.29 14.61
CA ASP A 190 1.05 5.40 15.73
C ASP A 190 0.44 4.00 15.57
N GLN A 191 -0.68 3.89 14.85
CA GLN A 191 -1.21 2.58 14.45
C GLN A 191 -0.18 1.79 13.60
N ARG A 192 0.66 2.47 12.80
CA ARG A 192 1.78 1.84 12.07
C ARG A 192 2.97 1.49 12.99
N VAL A 193 3.19 2.25 14.07
CA VAL A 193 4.27 2.01 15.05
C VAL A 193 3.95 0.80 15.93
N LEU A 194 2.73 0.70 16.45
CA LEU A 194 2.27 -0.43 17.27
C LEU A 194 2.34 -1.77 16.50
N TYR A 195 2.04 -1.75 15.20
CA TYR A 195 2.19 -2.91 14.32
C TYR A 195 3.64 -3.44 14.29
N ASN A 196 4.62 -2.56 14.07
CA ASN A 196 6.04 -2.93 14.02
C ASN A 196 6.59 -3.35 15.40
N ALA A 197 6.14 -2.71 16.48
CA ALA A 197 6.51 -3.10 17.84
C ALA A 197 6.03 -4.52 18.20
N THR A 198 4.81 -4.87 17.80
CA THR A 198 4.21 -6.18 18.09
C THR A 198 4.87 -7.30 17.28
N CYS A 199 5.22 -7.06 16.01
CA CYS A 199 5.99 -8.04 15.22
C CYS A 199 7.38 -8.32 15.82
N SER A 200 8.02 -7.30 16.41
CA SER A 200 9.39 -7.39 16.95
C SER A 200 9.51 -8.24 18.22
N THR A 201 8.41 -8.43 18.97
CA THR A 201 8.44 -9.21 20.23
C THR A 201 8.29 -10.72 20.06
N THR A 202 7.95 -11.19 18.84
CA THR A 202 7.72 -12.62 18.58
C THR A 202 9.00 -13.39 18.20
N SER A 203 10.12 -12.70 17.95
CA SER A 203 11.37 -13.31 17.45
C SER A 203 12.57 -13.20 18.42
N CYS A 204 12.36 -13.42 19.73
CA CYS A 204 13.47 -13.44 20.70
C CYS A 204 13.21 -14.35 21.92
N SER A 205 12.97 -15.65 21.69
CA SER A 205 12.81 -16.65 22.76
C SER A 205 13.31 -18.04 22.34
N ASN A 206 14.63 -18.18 22.17
CA ASN A 206 15.40 -19.39 22.50
C ASN A 206 16.89 -19.20 22.16
N SER A 207 17.69 -18.76 23.13
CA SER A 207 19.13 -19.00 23.20
C SER A 207 19.58 -18.94 24.66
N THR A 208 19.95 -20.09 25.21
CA THR A 208 20.46 -20.23 26.58
C THR A 208 21.77 -19.44 26.74
N ALA A 209 21.93 -18.73 27.86
CA ALA A 209 23.16 -18.00 28.14
C ALA A 209 24.35 -18.92 28.41
N PRO A 210 25.56 -18.53 28.00
CA PRO A 210 26.80 -18.83 28.71
C PRO A 210 27.29 -17.60 29.51
N GLU A 211 28.04 -17.85 30.58
CA GLU A 211 28.56 -16.83 31.50
C GLU A 211 29.61 -15.90 30.88
N SER A 212 29.66 -14.66 31.38
CA SER A 212 30.83 -13.78 31.23
C SER A 212 31.89 -14.08 32.30
N PRO A 213 33.18 -14.18 31.93
CA PRO A 213 34.27 -13.78 32.81
C PRO A 213 34.81 -12.39 32.46
N ARG A 214 35.17 -11.59 33.46
CA ARG A 214 35.95 -10.34 33.28
C ARG A 214 37.44 -10.64 33.01
N PRO A 215 38.18 -9.75 32.33
CA PRO A 215 39.61 -9.91 32.07
C PRO A 215 40.48 -9.44 33.26
N PRO A 216 41.71 -9.98 33.40
CA PRO A 216 42.79 -9.33 34.13
C PRO A 216 44.14 -9.25 33.38
N THR A 217 44.60 -8.02 33.16
CA THR A 217 46.00 -7.52 33.33
C THR A 217 47.24 -8.36 32.91
N SER A 218 47.97 -7.81 31.92
CA SER A 218 49.44 -7.59 31.89
C SER A 218 50.43 -8.75 31.59
N PRO A 219 51.59 -8.46 30.90
CA PRO A 219 52.66 -9.42 30.55
C PRO A 219 53.83 -9.43 31.57
N PRO A 220 54.83 -10.35 31.46
CA PRO A 220 56.12 -9.97 30.84
C PRO A 220 56.95 -11.12 30.19
N SER A 221 58.06 -10.74 29.51
CA SER A 221 59.32 -11.47 29.17
C SER A 221 59.26 -12.84 28.45
N THR A 222 59.90 -13.09 27.28
CA THR A 222 61.31 -12.90 26.83
C THR A 222 62.29 -13.98 27.32
N GLU A 223 62.74 -14.88 26.43
CA GLU A 223 64.16 -15.06 26.00
C GLU A 223 64.34 -16.17 24.93
N MET A 224 65.31 -15.94 24.02
CA MET A 224 66.30 -16.84 23.34
C MET A 224 66.02 -18.35 23.07
N ALA A 225 66.57 -19.01 22.04
CA ALA A 225 67.52 -18.67 20.94
C ALA A 225 67.59 -19.86 19.93
N THR A 226 68.42 -19.94 18.87
CA THR A 226 68.96 -19.05 17.79
C THR A 226 70.15 -19.81 17.13
N LEU A 227 70.31 -19.83 15.79
CA LEU A 227 71.60 -19.78 15.02
C LEU A 227 71.51 -20.27 13.54
N GLN A 228 72.08 -19.47 12.62
CA GLN A 228 72.86 -19.86 11.39
C GLN A 228 72.20 -20.75 10.28
N ALA A 229 72.64 -20.82 9.01
CA ALA A 229 73.66 -20.15 8.17
C ALA A 229 73.39 -20.51 6.67
N ALA A 230 74.02 -19.95 5.60
CA ALA A 230 74.67 -18.65 5.33
C ALA A 230 75.06 -18.57 3.82
N GLY A 231 75.27 -17.38 3.25
CA GLY A 231 75.67 -17.16 1.83
C GLY A 231 74.49 -17.04 0.85
N GLY A 232 74.62 -16.42 -0.34
CA GLY A 232 75.80 -15.80 -0.95
C GLY A 232 75.48 -14.96 -2.21
N GLN A 233 76.52 -14.46 -2.88
CA GLN A 233 76.50 -13.70 -4.15
C GLN A 233 75.85 -14.49 -5.31
N GLY A 234 75.46 -13.92 -6.47
CA GLY A 234 75.59 -12.56 -7.00
C GLY A 234 75.41 -12.56 -8.54
N LEU A 235 75.66 -11.41 -9.18
CA LEU A 235 75.66 -11.13 -10.63
C LEU A 235 75.96 -12.32 -11.59
N GLU A 236 75.04 -12.56 -12.53
CA GLU A 236 75.23 -12.46 -14.00
C GLU A 236 73.92 -12.01 -14.67
#